data_AF-A0A2D5AI13-F1
#
_entry.id   AF-A0A2D5AI13-F1
#
_cell.length_a   1.000
_cell.length_b   1.000
_cell.length_c   1.000
_cell.angle_alpha   90.00
_cell.angle_beta   90.00
_cell.angle_gamma   90.00
#
_symmetry.space_group_name_H-M   'P 1'
#
loop_
_entity.id
_entity.type
_entity.pdbx_description
1 polymer ?
#
loop_
_entity_poly.entity_id
_entity_poly.type
_entity_poly.pdbx_seq_one_letter_code
_entity_poly.pdbx_strand_id
1 'polypeptide(L)'
;MNELRQTRDAVYNPPVSHDERMNERLVGDIYVILDGEGLPAVACDDVQCLIQARPEWSAQAIESHFKASEEQYVAPNGEVVHHVRRRKGRV
;
A
#
# COMPACT_ATOMS: atom_id res chain seq x y z
N MET A 1 0.27 -54.57 -7.01
CA MET A 1 1.27 -53.54 -6.64
C MET A 1 2.20 -53.41 -7.83
N ASN A 2 2.49 -52.24 -8.41
CA ASN A 2 2.69 -50.93 -7.81
C ASN A 2 2.44 -49.83 -8.86
N GLU A 3 1.76 -48.77 -8.44
CA GLU A 3 1.33 -47.63 -9.26
C GLU A 3 2.49 -46.63 -9.44
N LEU A 4 3.11 -46.54 -10.62
CA LEU A 4 4.00 -45.40 -10.93
C LEU A 4 3.17 -44.25 -11.50
N ARG A 5 2.49 -43.53 -10.61
CA ARG A 5 2.01 -42.16 -10.91
C ARG A 5 3.24 -41.28 -11.07
N GLN A 6 3.64 -40.98 -12.31
CA GLN A 6 4.64 -39.97 -12.59
C GLN A 6 4.14 -38.63 -12.04
N THR A 7 4.76 -38.23 -10.94
CA THR A 7 4.49 -37.00 -10.21
C THR A 7 4.96 -35.79 -11.01
N ARG A 8 4.03 -34.86 -11.25
CA ARG A 8 4.21 -33.41 -11.44
C ARG A 8 5.35 -33.00 -12.37
N ASP A 9 4.97 -32.68 -13.61
CA ASP A 9 5.67 -31.71 -14.45
C ASP A 9 6.20 -30.55 -13.59
N ALA A 10 7.52 -30.45 -13.49
CA ALA A 10 8.16 -29.27 -12.94
C ALA A 10 7.93 -28.14 -13.94
N VAL A 11 6.87 -27.35 -13.72
CA VAL A 11 6.59 -26.16 -14.51
C VAL A 11 7.78 -25.21 -14.34
N TYR A 12 8.53 -25.00 -15.42
CA TYR A 12 9.58 -24.01 -15.46
C TYR A 12 8.95 -22.63 -15.32
N ASN A 13 9.12 -22.01 -14.14
CA ASN A 13 8.82 -20.59 -13.97
C ASN A 13 10.05 -19.80 -14.42
N PRO A 14 9.98 -19.04 -15.52
CA PRO A 14 11.08 -18.16 -15.90
C PRO A 14 11.34 -17.15 -14.77
N PRO A 15 12.61 -16.80 -14.53
CA PRO A 15 12.94 -15.79 -13.53
C PRO A 15 12.35 -14.45 -13.95
N VAL A 16 11.66 -13.79 -13.00
CA VAL A 16 11.18 -12.42 -13.15
C VAL A 16 12.32 -11.48 -13.55
N SER A 17 12.03 -10.55 -14.47
CA SER A 17 13.03 -9.63 -15.01
C SER A 17 13.61 -8.75 -13.90
N HIS A 18 14.82 -8.20 -14.12
CA HIS A 18 15.42 -7.25 -13.17
C HIS A 18 14.50 -6.06 -12.87
N ASP A 19 13.78 -5.58 -13.89
CA ASP A 19 12.80 -4.49 -13.77
C ASP A 19 11.59 -4.89 -12.93
N GLU A 20 11.02 -6.08 -13.17
CA GLU A 20 9.93 -6.64 -12.36
C GLU A 20 10.36 -6.82 -10.90
N ARG A 21 11.57 -7.35 -10.67
CA ARG A 21 12.16 -7.45 -9.33
C ARG A 21 12.40 -6.09 -8.69
N MET A 22 12.70 -5.04 -9.47
CA MET A 22 12.83 -3.67 -8.95
C MET A 22 11.47 -3.07 -8.61
N ASN A 23 10.45 -3.32 -9.43
CA ASN A 23 9.07 -2.89 -9.20
C ASN A 23 8.46 -3.58 -7.97
N GLU A 24 8.66 -4.89 -7.82
CA GLU A 24 8.29 -5.65 -6.60
C GLU A 24 9.04 -5.19 -5.35
N ARG A 25 10.18 -4.49 -5.52
CA ARG A 25 10.97 -3.92 -4.42
C ARG A 25 10.57 -2.48 -4.08
N LEU A 26 9.74 -1.81 -4.87
CA LEU A 26 9.17 -0.52 -4.50
C LEU A 26 8.20 -0.76 -3.35
N VAL A 27 8.50 -0.14 -2.22
CA VAL A 27 7.86 -0.40 -0.92
C VAL A 27 6.47 0.21 -0.94
N GLY A 28 5.51 -0.52 -0.38
CA GLY A 28 4.11 -0.13 -0.33
C GLY A 28 3.89 1.31 0.15
N ASP A 29 2.84 1.90 -0.39
CA ASP A 29 2.30 3.18 0.03
C ASP A 29 1.87 3.10 1.50
N ILE A 30 2.36 4.01 2.34
CA ILE A 30 1.90 4.11 3.73
C ILE A 30 1.25 5.46 3.91
N TYR A 31 0.08 5.46 4.53
CA TYR A 31 -0.71 6.63 4.84
C TYR A 31 -0.73 6.81 6.36
N VAL A 32 -0.33 7.99 6.83
CA VAL A 32 -0.30 8.31 8.26
C VAL A 32 -1.28 9.43 8.53
N ILE A 33 -2.26 9.19 9.39
CA ILE A 33 -3.16 10.22 9.90
C ILE A 33 -2.47 10.91 11.09
N LEU A 34 -2.30 12.22 10.99
CA LEU A 34 -1.88 13.10 12.07
C LEU A 34 -3.11 13.76 12.70
N ASP A 35 -3.17 13.80 14.03
CA ASP A 35 -4.19 14.56 14.75
C ASP A 35 -3.92 16.07 14.73
N GLY A 36 -4.80 16.86 15.36
CA GLY A 36 -4.71 18.32 15.40
C GLY A 36 -3.48 18.88 16.14
N GLU A 37 -2.78 18.08 16.93
CA GLU A 37 -1.49 18.41 17.56
C GLU A 37 -0.30 17.98 16.68
N GLY A 38 -0.56 17.38 15.51
CA GLY A 38 0.45 16.91 14.57
C GLY A 38 1.09 15.58 14.95
N LEU A 39 0.49 14.84 15.89
CA LEU A 39 1.00 13.53 16.33
C LEU A 39 0.39 12.40 15.48
N PRO A 40 1.14 11.31 15.21
CA PRO A 40 0.63 10.20 14.43
C PRO A 40 -0.42 9.42 15.22
N ALA A 41 -1.66 9.50 14.77
CA ALA A 41 -2.79 8.80 15.38
C ALA A 41 -2.98 7.39 14.78
N VAL A 42 -2.88 7.26 13.46
CA VAL A 42 -3.12 6.00 12.73
C VAL A 42 -2.15 5.87 11.57
N ALA A 43 -1.62 4.67 11.35
CA ALA A 43 -0.84 4.31 10.17
C ALA A 43 -1.55 3.21 9.39
N CYS A 44 -1.65 3.37 8.08
CA CYS A 44 -2.39 2.52 7.15
C CYS A 44 -1.54 2.17 5.94
N ASP A 45 -1.62 0.93 5.46
CA ASP A 45 -0.89 0.48 4.26
C ASP A 45 -1.68 0.71 2.94
N ASP A 46 -2.93 1.16 3.04
CA ASP A 46 -3.80 1.41 1.88
C ASP A 46 -4.89 2.45 2.22
N VAL A 47 -5.46 3.07 1.19
CA VAL A 47 -6.54 4.05 1.31
C VAL A 47 -7.80 3.46 1.97
N GLN A 48 -8.12 2.19 1.75
CA GLN A 48 -9.25 1.53 2.39
C GLN A 48 -9.10 1.48 3.92
N CYS A 49 -7.87 1.37 4.43
CA CYS A 49 -7.61 1.43 5.87
C CYS A 49 -7.93 2.83 6.44
N LEU A 50 -7.66 3.91 5.69
CA LEU A 50 -8.03 5.27 6.09
C LEU A 50 -9.56 5.42 6.21
N ILE A 51 -10.29 4.91 5.22
CA ILE A 51 -11.76 4.96 5.18
C ILE A 51 -12.35 4.16 6.34
N GLN A 52 -11.75 3.02 6.70
CA GLN A 52 -12.16 2.23 7.85
C GLN A 52 -11.83 2.90 9.18
N ALA A 53 -10.68 3.58 9.28
CA ALA A 53 -10.27 4.31 10.48
C ALA A 53 -11.11 5.58 10.72
N ARG A 54 -11.63 6.18 9.63
CA ARG A 54 -12.43 7.41 9.63
C ARG A 54 -13.60 7.29 8.65
N PRO A 55 -14.65 6.51 9.00
CA PRO A 55 -15.80 6.30 8.15
C PRO A 55 -16.64 7.58 7.94
N GLU A 56 -16.40 8.61 8.76
CA GLU A 56 -16.99 9.94 8.62
C GLU A 56 -16.43 10.74 7.44
N TRP A 57 -15.25 10.36 6.92
CA TRP A 57 -14.65 11.00 5.77
C TRP A 57 -15.27 10.48 4.46
N SER A 58 -15.30 11.33 3.44
CA SER A 58 -15.76 10.92 2.12
C SER A 58 -14.73 10.01 1.45
N ALA A 59 -15.03 8.71 1.39
CA ALA A 59 -14.22 7.71 0.70
C ALA A 59 -13.84 8.15 -0.72
N GLN A 60 -14.83 8.63 -1.48
CA GLN A 60 -14.64 9.11 -2.85
C GLN A 60 -13.68 10.30 -2.93
N ALA A 61 -13.70 11.21 -1.94
CA ALA A 61 -12.78 12.34 -1.91
C ALA A 61 -11.33 11.86 -1.67
N ILE A 62 -11.12 10.98 -0.68
CA ILE A 62 -9.80 10.44 -0.33
C ILE A 62 -9.22 9.63 -1.50
N GLU A 63 -10.03 8.75 -2.09
CA GLU A 63 -9.60 7.95 -3.23
C GLU A 63 -9.27 8.83 -4.44
N SER A 64 -10.09 9.84 -4.73
CA SER A 64 -9.82 10.75 -5.85
C SER A 64 -8.57 11.59 -5.63
N HIS A 65 -8.34 12.03 -4.39
CA HIS A 65 -7.17 12.81 -3.97
C HIS A 65 -5.87 12.03 -4.18
N PHE A 66 -5.78 10.82 -3.62
CA PHE A 66 -4.57 10.01 -3.74
C PHE A 66 -4.41 9.38 -5.14
N LYS A 67 -5.50 9.18 -5.90
CA LYS A 67 -5.42 8.80 -7.32
C LYS A 67 -4.83 9.91 -8.19
N ALA A 68 -5.04 11.18 -7.83
CA ALA A 68 -4.35 12.32 -8.46
C ALA A 68 -2.86 12.43 -8.06
N SER A 69 -2.34 11.45 -7.29
CA SER A 69 -0.96 11.40 -6.79
C SER A 69 -0.60 12.53 -5.82
N GLU A 70 -1.59 13.09 -5.11
CA GLU A 70 -1.32 14.09 -4.08
C GLU A 70 -0.70 13.45 -2.83
N GLU A 71 0.24 14.17 -2.19
CA GLU A 71 1.04 13.63 -1.08
C GLU A 71 0.38 13.83 0.29
N GLN A 72 -0.55 14.78 0.43
CA GLN A 72 -1.19 15.13 1.70
C GLN A 72 -2.66 15.44 1.50
N TYR A 73 -3.52 14.87 2.36
CA TYR A 73 -4.97 15.14 2.38
C TYR A 73 -5.34 15.77 3.73
N VAL A 74 -5.99 16.94 3.69
CA VAL A 74 -6.49 17.60 4.91
C VAL A 74 -7.97 17.26 5.07
N ALA A 75 -8.28 16.61 6.18
CA ALA A 75 -9.63 16.23 6.52
C ALA A 75 -10.41 17.43 7.09
N PRO A 76 -11.76 17.44 6.97
CA PRO A 76 -12.59 18.55 7.43
C PRO A 76 -12.58 18.76 8.96
N ASN A 77 -12.12 17.77 9.72
CA ASN A 77 -11.96 17.83 11.18
C ASN A 77 -10.59 18.40 11.61
N GLY A 78 -9.73 18.75 10.66
CA GLY A 78 -8.39 19.29 10.93
C GLY A 78 -7.29 18.24 11.03
N GLU A 79 -7.61 16.94 10.93
CA GLU A 79 -6.60 15.88 10.80
C GLU A 79 -5.93 15.93 9.42
N VAL A 80 -4.67 15.51 9.35
CA VAL A 80 -3.89 15.53 8.10
C VAL A 80 -3.38 14.14 7.79
N VAL A 81 -3.67 13.64 6.60
CA VAL A 81 -3.15 12.37 6.11
C VAL A 81 -1.91 12.63 5.27
N HIS A 82 -0.78 12.06 5.67
CA HIS A 82 0.45 12.06 4.90
C HIS A 82 0.62 10.74 4.14
N HIS A 83 0.77 10.82 2.82
CA HIS A 83 1.19 9.71 1.98
C HIS A 83 2.72 9.62 1.99
N VAL A 84 3.24 8.64 2.71
CA VAL A 84 4.66 8.34 2.81
C VAL A 84 5.01 7.23 1.84
N ARG A 85 5.53 7.63 0.67
CA ARG A 85 6.10 6.69 -0.30
C ARG A 85 7.46 6.23 0.20
N ARG A 86 7.55 5.02 0.75
CA ARG A 86 8.84 4.46 1.12
C ARG A 86 9.59 4.05 -0.16
N ARG A 87 10.82 4.55 -0.34
CA ARG A 87 11.79 3.88 -1.19
C ARG A 87 12.50 2.83 -0.33
N LYS A 88 12.64 1.59 -0.81
CA LYS A 88 13.45 0.59 -0.09
C LYS A 88 14.88 1.11 -0.06
N GLY A 89 15.29 1.65 1.07
CA GLY A 89 16.69 1.99 1.32
C GLY A 89 17.51 0.72 1.16
N ARG A 90 18.57 0.81 0.35
CA ARG A 90 19.56 -0.26 0.21
C ARG A 90 20.26 -0.40 1.57
N VAL A 91 19.92 -1.44 2.33
CA VAL A 91 20.71 -1.91 3.47
C VAL A 91 21.61 -3.02 2.96
#